data_AF-A0A526XSW0-F1
#
_entry.id   AF-A0A526XSW0-F1
#
_cell.length_a   1.000
_cell.length_b   1.000
_cell.length_c   1.000
_cell.angle_alpha   90.00
_cell.angle_beta   90.00
_cell.angle_gamma   90.00
#
_symmetry.space_group_name_H-M   'P 1'
#
loop_
_entity.id
_entity.type
_entity.pdbx_description
1 polymer ?
#
loop_
_entity_poly.entity_id
_entity_poly.type
_entity_poly.pdbx_seq_one_letter_code
_entity_poly.pdbx_strand_id
1 'polypeptide(L)'
;AQYFYPQRQTQVMNEGCATFVHYTLMNMLFDRGLISEGAMLEILRNHSNVIFQPGFDDPRFSGINPYALGLDMMQDIQRIATEPTAEDRDWFPDIAGNGNWRETL
;
A
#
# COMPACT_ATOMS: atom_id res chain seq x y z
N ALA A 1 -21.41 -17.91 14.47
CA ALA A 1 -20.68 -17.10 13.47
C ALA A 1 -19.29 -16.71 14.00
N GLN A 2 -18.47 -17.71 14.37
CA GLN A 2 -17.23 -17.49 15.12
C GLN A 2 -16.11 -18.39 14.56
N TYR A 3 -15.84 -18.26 13.26
CA TYR A 3 -14.81 -19.05 12.55
C TYR A 3 -14.04 -18.24 11.48
N PHE A 4 -14.28 -16.93 11.37
CA PHE A 4 -13.89 -16.10 10.21
C PHE A 4 -13.13 -14.82 10.63
N TYR A 5 -12.54 -14.78 11.83
CA TYR A 5 -11.85 -13.58 12.34
C TYR A 5 -10.45 -13.30 11.74
N PRO A 6 -9.65 -14.30 11.29
CA PRO A 6 -8.36 -14.01 10.63
C PRO A 6 -8.50 -13.40 9.23
N GLN A 7 -9.67 -13.51 8.59
CA GLN A 7 -9.79 -13.28 7.16
C GLN A 7 -9.63 -11.84 6.73
N ARG A 8 -10.10 -10.89 7.54
CA ARG A 8 -9.95 -9.48 7.20
C ARG A 8 -8.49 -9.05 7.25
N GLN A 9 -7.73 -9.51 8.25
CA GLN A 9 -6.29 -9.20 8.35
C GLN A 9 -5.50 -9.85 7.21
N THR A 10 -5.75 -11.13 6.91
CA THR A 10 -5.10 -11.80 5.77
C THR A 10 -5.50 -11.18 4.44
N GLN A 11 -6.76 -10.71 4.31
CA GLN A 11 -7.23 -10.01 3.12
C GLN A 11 -6.54 -8.65 2.98
N VAL A 12 -6.40 -7.87 4.05
CA VAL A 12 -5.63 -6.61 4.04
C VAL A 12 -4.20 -6.85 3.57
N MET A 13 -3.52 -7.87 4.12
CA MET A 13 -2.16 -8.18 3.70
C MET A 13 -2.08 -8.64 2.25
N ASN A 14 -2.97 -9.53 1.81
CA ASN A 14 -2.97 -10.07 0.45
C ASN A 14 -3.31 -8.99 -0.59
N GLU A 15 -4.43 -8.29 -0.39
CA GLU A 15 -4.91 -7.27 -1.31
C GLU A 15 -4.03 -6.01 -1.28
N GLY A 16 -3.52 -5.65 -0.10
CA GLY A 16 -2.52 -4.60 0.07
C GLY A 16 -1.24 -4.91 -0.70
N CYS A 17 -0.72 -6.15 -0.59
CA CYS A 17 0.46 -6.61 -1.32
C CYS A 17 0.26 -6.51 -2.83
N ALA A 18 -0.84 -7.05 -3.34
CA ALA A 18 -1.14 -6.98 -4.76
C ALA A 18 -1.22 -5.53 -5.26
N THR A 19 -1.90 -4.67 -4.49
CA THR A 19 -2.05 -3.24 -4.80
C THR A 19 -0.70 -2.53 -4.83
N PHE A 20 0.10 -2.70 -3.79
CA PHE A 20 1.43 -2.11 -3.68
C PHE A 20 2.40 -2.59 -4.77
N VAL A 21 2.39 -3.89 -5.09
CA VAL A 21 3.22 -4.46 -6.16
C VAL A 21 2.83 -3.90 -7.51
N HIS A 22 1.53 -3.81 -7.82
CA HIS A 22 1.07 -3.19 -9.06
C HIS A 22 1.49 -1.73 -9.14
N TYR A 23 1.27 -0.95 -8.08
CA TYR A 23 1.71 0.45 -8.03
C TYR A 23 3.21 0.57 -8.29
N THR A 24 4.03 -0.19 -7.58
CA THR A 24 5.49 -0.11 -7.66
C THR A 24 6.02 -0.53 -9.04
N LEU A 25 5.54 -1.66 -9.57
CA LEU A 25 6.00 -2.17 -10.87
C LEU A 25 5.59 -1.24 -12.00
N MET A 26 4.35 -0.74 -12.00
CA MET A 26 3.88 0.12 -13.08
C MET A 26 4.62 1.47 -13.10
N ASN A 27 4.88 2.09 -11.94
CA ASN A 27 5.74 3.28 -11.88
C ASN A 27 7.15 2.97 -12.37
N MET A 28 7.75 1.85 -11.95
CA MET A 28 9.09 1.46 -12.41
C MET A 28 9.17 1.22 -13.92
N LEU A 29 8.15 0.62 -14.53
CA LEU A 29 8.08 0.43 -15.97
C LEU A 29 7.94 1.77 -16.70
N PHE A 30 7.15 2.71 -16.14
CA PHE A 30 6.99 4.05 -16.69
C PHE A 30 8.31 4.84 -16.64
N ASP A 31 8.99 4.85 -15.49
CA ASP A 31 10.28 5.53 -15.30
C ASP A 31 11.37 5.00 -16.25
N ARG A 32 11.29 3.72 -16.61
CA ARG A 32 12.18 3.07 -17.58
C ARG A 32 11.76 3.27 -19.05
N GLY A 33 10.66 3.99 -19.31
CA GLY A 33 10.12 4.19 -20.65
C GLY A 33 9.57 2.91 -21.31
N LEU A 34 9.24 1.89 -20.52
CA LEU A 34 8.73 0.60 -21.00
C LEU A 34 7.20 0.58 -21.19
N ILE A 35 6.51 1.58 -20.65
CA ILE A 35 5.08 1.83 -20.91
C ILE A 35 4.86 3.29 -21.31
N SER A 36 3.79 3.53 -22.06
CA SER A 36 3.42 4.87 -22.50
C SER A 36 2.70 5.65 -21.40
N GLU A 37 2.66 6.98 -21.54
CA GLU A 37 1.86 7.86 -20.69
C GLU A 37 0.37 7.47 -20.70
N GLY A 38 -0.18 7.10 -21.87
CA GLY A 38 -1.56 6.65 -21.98
C GLY A 38 -1.84 5.40 -21.13
N ALA A 39 -0.94 4.40 -21.18
CA ALA A 39 -1.04 3.22 -20.34
C ALA A 39 -0.94 3.58 -18.85
N MET A 40 -0.05 4.51 -18.48
CA MET A 40 0.10 4.99 -17.11
C MET A 40 -1.17 5.66 -16.58
N LEU A 41 -1.84 6.48 -17.38
CA LEU A 41 -3.11 7.11 -17.00
C LEU A 41 -4.22 6.08 -16.77
N GLU A 42 -4.29 5.02 -17.58
CA GLU A 42 -5.25 3.93 -17.37
C GLU A 42 -4.99 3.17 -16.06
N ILE A 43 -3.73 2.91 -15.76
CA ILE A 43 -3.31 2.27 -14.51
C ILE A 43 -3.69 3.13 -13.32
N LEU A 44 -3.36 4.43 -13.33
CA LEU A 44 -3.70 5.36 -12.25
C LEU A 44 -5.21 5.41 -12.02
N ARG A 45 -6.01 5.46 -13.09
CA ARG A 45 -7.46 5.43 -13.00
C ARG A 45 -7.98 4.14 -12.35
N ASN A 46 -7.51 2.98 -12.81
CA ASN A 46 -7.94 1.69 -12.28
C ASN A 46 -7.51 1.51 -10.83
N HIS A 47 -6.28 1.88 -10.51
CA HIS A 47 -5.71 1.80 -9.17
C HIS A 47 -6.50 2.68 -8.18
N SER A 48 -6.75 3.94 -8.55
CA SER A 48 -7.51 4.89 -7.70
C SER A 48 -8.92 4.40 -7.41
N ASN A 49 -9.57 3.70 -8.34
CA ASN A 49 -10.90 3.13 -8.12
C ASN A 49 -10.88 1.99 -7.10
N VAL A 50 -9.84 1.15 -7.13
CA VAL A 50 -9.71 -0.02 -6.23
C VAL A 50 -9.45 0.44 -4.79
N ILE A 51 -8.60 1.44 -4.60
CA ILE A 51 -8.22 1.95 -3.27
C ILE A 51 -9.13 3.07 -2.77
N PHE A 52 -10.24 3.36 -3.44
CA PHE A 52 -11.14 4.42 -3.01
C PHE A 52 -11.67 4.12 -1.59
N GLN A 53 -11.36 5.01 -0.66
CA GLN A 53 -11.83 4.99 0.73
C GLN A 53 -12.57 6.31 1.01
N PRO A 54 -13.89 6.30 1.19
CA PRO A 54 -14.60 7.49 1.64
C PRO A 54 -14.13 7.92 3.04
N GLY A 55 -14.18 9.23 3.30
CA GLY A 55 -13.95 9.78 4.64
C GLY A 55 -14.98 9.25 5.64
N PHE A 56 -14.64 9.27 6.94
CA PHE A 56 -15.50 8.69 7.99
C PHE A 56 -16.86 9.39 8.12
N ASP A 57 -16.96 10.64 7.66
CA ASP A 57 -18.12 11.51 7.66
C ASP A 57 -18.96 11.40 6.37
N ASP A 58 -18.46 10.71 5.34
CA ASP A 58 -19.17 10.52 4.08
C ASP A 58 -20.29 9.47 4.22
N PRO A 59 -21.51 9.72 3.72
CA PRO A 59 -22.61 8.75 3.77
C PRO A 59 -22.33 7.39 3.10
N ARG A 60 -21.34 7.32 2.21
CA ARG A 60 -20.92 6.10 1.51
C ARG A 60 -19.95 5.26 2.35
N PHE A 61 -19.50 5.77 3.49
CA PHE A 61 -18.65 5.03 4.41
C PHE A 61 -19.38 3.80 4.94
N SER A 62 -18.88 2.62 4.58
CA SER A 62 -19.44 1.33 4.99
C SER A 62 -18.41 0.43 5.69
N GLY A 63 -17.23 0.99 5.98
CA GLY A 63 -16.10 0.29 6.57
C GLY A 63 -14.78 0.66 5.92
N ILE A 64 -13.71 0.07 6.42
CA ILE A 64 -12.36 0.23 5.87
C ILE A 64 -12.19 -0.68 4.65
N ASN A 65 -11.73 -0.09 3.56
CA ASN A 65 -11.31 -0.75 2.35
C ASN A 65 -9.97 -1.47 2.62
N PRO A 66 -9.92 -2.81 2.56
CA PRO A 66 -8.70 -3.55 2.87
C PRO A 66 -7.56 -3.28 1.88
N TYR A 67 -7.88 -2.89 0.64
CA TYR A 67 -6.88 -2.53 -0.37
C TYR A 67 -6.21 -1.20 -0.02
N ALA A 68 -7.00 -0.20 0.38
CA ALA A 68 -6.50 1.12 0.78
C ALA A 68 -5.62 1.00 2.03
N LEU A 69 -6.14 0.35 3.08
CA LEU A 69 -5.39 0.14 4.32
C LEU A 69 -4.10 -0.66 4.08
N GLY A 70 -4.17 -1.74 3.30
CA GLY A 70 -3.01 -2.58 3.03
C GLY A 70 -1.94 -1.86 2.21
N LEU A 71 -2.34 -1.02 1.25
CA LEU A 71 -1.42 -0.17 0.49
C LEU A 71 -0.71 0.83 1.41
N ASP A 72 -1.47 1.56 2.23
CA ASP A 72 -0.93 2.57 3.15
C ASP A 72 0.05 1.93 4.13
N MET A 73 -0.27 0.75 4.67
CA MET A 73 0.63 0.00 5.55
C MET A 73 1.96 -0.33 4.87
N MET A 74 1.94 -0.78 3.62
CA MET A 74 3.18 -1.13 2.89
C MET A 74 3.99 0.10 2.50
N GLN A 75 3.33 1.19 2.11
CA GLN A 75 3.99 2.47 1.86
C GLN A 75 4.64 3.03 3.13
N ASP A 76 3.99 2.86 4.29
CA ASP A 76 4.55 3.31 5.56
C ASP A 76 5.74 2.45 5.99
N ILE A 77 5.68 1.11 5.81
CA ILE A 77 6.86 0.25 6.02
C ILE A 77 8.01 0.62 5.08
N GLN A 78 7.71 0.89 3.80
CA GLN A 78 8.71 1.38 2.86
C GLN A 78 9.33 2.70 3.34
N ARG A 79 8.51 3.65 3.78
CA ARG A 79 8.95 4.94 4.32
C ARG A 79 9.78 4.76 5.59
N ILE A 80 9.40 3.88 6.51
CA ILE A 80 10.21 3.57 7.70
C ILE A 80 11.60 3.07 7.28
N ALA A 81 11.66 2.18 6.29
CA ALA A 81 12.92 1.64 5.81
C ALA A 81 13.80 2.69 5.08
N THR A 82 13.22 3.62 4.32
CA THR A 82 13.98 4.57 3.48
C THR A 82 14.12 5.97 4.06
N GLU A 83 13.08 6.48 4.70
CA GLU A 83 12.93 7.85 5.21
C GLU A 83 12.29 7.87 6.62
N PRO A 84 12.92 7.22 7.62
CA PRO A 84 12.36 7.16 8.97
C PRO A 84 12.37 8.52 9.68
N THR A 85 11.36 8.73 10.52
CA THR A 85 11.29 9.78 11.54
C THR A 85 12.05 9.37 12.81
N ALA A 86 12.18 10.29 13.78
CA ALA A 86 12.77 9.96 15.07
C ALA A 86 11.96 8.87 15.80
N GLU A 87 10.63 8.98 15.75
CA GLU A 87 9.71 7.99 16.32
C GLU A 87 9.94 6.60 15.69
N ASP A 88 10.04 6.51 14.36
CA ASP A 88 10.25 5.21 13.71
C ASP A 88 11.54 4.51 14.17
N ARG A 89 12.59 5.27 14.50
CA ARG A 89 13.85 4.70 15.02
C ARG A 89 13.71 4.18 16.44
N ASP A 90 12.85 4.81 17.24
CA ASP A 90 12.58 4.38 18.60
C ASP A 90 11.70 3.12 18.62
N TRP A 91 10.68 3.07 17.75
CA TRP A 91 9.71 1.96 17.70
C TRP A 91 10.15 0.78 16.82
N PHE A 92 10.89 1.04 15.74
CA PHE A 92 11.26 0.06 14.73
C PHE A 92 12.78 0.05 14.44
N PRO A 93 13.65 -0.06 15.46
CA PRO A 93 15.10 0.10 15.30
C PRO A 93 15.74 -0.90 14.31
N ASP A 94 15.14 -2.07 14.11
CA ASP A 94 15.67 -3.12 13.23
C ASP A 94 15.47 -2.82 11.74
N ILE A 95 14.48 -1.99 11.40
CA ILE A 95 14.10 -1.73 10.00
C ILE A 95 14.23 -0.25 9.63
N ALA A 96 14.14 0.66 10.61
CA ALA A 96 14.18 2.09 10.37
C ALA A 96 15.51 2.53 9.76
N GLY A 97 15.47 2.96 8.50
CA GLY A 97 16.65 3.50 7.79
C GLY A 97 17.61 2.45 7.26
N ASN A 98 17.21 1.17 7.20
CA ASN A 98 18.02 0.11 6.60
C ASN A 98 18.15 0.24 5.06
N GLY A 99 17.32 1.08 4.43
CA GLY A 99 17.28 1.31 2.98
C GLY A 99 16.75 0.14 2.14
N ASN A 100 16.49 -1.02 2.75
CA ASN A 100 16.08 -2.25 2.07
C ASN A 100 14.63 -2.64 2.44
N TRP A 101 13.70 -1.81 2.00
CA TRP A 101 12.27 -2.05 2.23
C TRP A 101 11.77 -3.38 1.64
N ARG A 102 12.43 -3.92 0.61
CA ARG A 102 12.05 -5.19 -0.04
C ARG A 102 12.37 -6.42 0.80
N GLU A 103 13.40 -6.36 1.63
CA GLU A 103 13.69 -7.41 2.62
C GLU A 103 12.89 -7.21 3.91
N THR A 104 12.38 -6.00 4.13
CA THR A 104 11.58 -5.63 5.30
C THR A 104 10.13 -6.11 5.17
N LEU A 105 9.56 -6.07 3.96
CA LEU A 105 8.24 -6.62 3.61
C LEU A 105 8.31 -8.13 3.33
#